data_AF-A0A6S5K1Z1-F1
#
_entry.id   AF-A0A6S5K1Z1-F1
#
_cell.length_a   1.000
_cell.length_b   1.000
_cell.length_c   1.000
_cell.angle_alpha   90.00
_cell.angle_beta   90.00
_cell.angle_gamma   90.00
#
_symmetry.space_group_name_H-M   'P 1'
#
loop_
_entity.id
_entity.type
_entity.pdbx_description
1 polymer ?
#
loop_
_entity_poly.entity_id
_entity_poly.type
_entity_poly.pdbx_seq_one_letter_code
_entity_poly.pdbx_strand_id
1 'polypeptide(L)'
;MTWAQAAAWVWGHDGGKELPADIDAGQRIEAAAAELGFDVQHEPDEQLLILFRLDEETHSFYGKDRAVGALRFLRSELAYVATMHPDTLDDWNKTGLMSLCLLDGEKL
;
A
#
# COMPACT_ATOMS: atom_id res chain seq x y z
N MET A 1 -3.92 9.31 -13.84
CA MET A 1 -2.93 8.33 -14.37
C MET A 1 -3.67 6.99 -14.49
N THR A 2 -3.33 6.10 -15.43
CA THR A 2 -4.00 4.77 -15.46
C THR A 2 -3.45 3.85 -14.39
N TRP A 3 -4.17 2.78 -14.04
CA TRP A 3 -3.68 1.77 -13.10
C TRP A 3 -2.33 1.15 -13.52
N ALA A 4 -2.15 0.82 -14.80
CA ALA A 4 -0.86 0.33 -15.30
C ALA A 4 0.27 1.36 -15.16
N GLN A 5 -0.01 2.63 -15.42
CA GLN A 5 0.95 3.71 -15.26
C GLN A 5 1.29 3.95 -13.78
N ALA A 6 0.32 3.86 -12.87
CA ALA A 6 0.52 4.00 -11.43
C ALA A 6 1.42 2.89 -10.88
N ALA A 7 1.14 1.64 -11.26
CA ALA A 7 1.96 0.51 -10.86
C ALA A 7 3.40 0.64 -11.41
N ALA A 8 3.56 0.97 -12.69
CA ALA A 8 4.87 1.24 -13.29
C ALA A 8 5.62 2.39 -12.59
N TRP A 9 4.89 3.43 -12.17
CA TRP A 9 5.46 4.54 -11.41
C TRP A 9 5.98 4.09 -10.05
N VAL A 10 5.18 3.32 -9.29
CA VAL A 10 5.57 2.78 -7.97
C VAL A 10 6.83 1.93 -8.08
N TRP A 11 6.85 0.95 -8.98
CA TRP A 11 8.01 0.07 -9.16
C TRP A 11 9.25 0.83 -9.65
N GLY A 12 9.06 1.85 -10.49
CA GLY A 12 10.15 2.72 -10.94
C GLY A 12 10.75 3.58 -9.82
N HIS A 13 10.06 3.73 -8.69
CA HIS A 13 10.50 4.47 -7.51
C HIS A 13 10.87 3.55 -6.32
N ASP A 14 10.83 2.23 -6.48
CA ASP A 14 11.37 1.29 -5.50
C ASP A 14 12.89 1.52 -5.31
N GLY A 15 13.41 1.23 -4.12
CA GLY A 15 14.81 1.48 -3.74
C GLY A 15 15.09 2.91 -3.29
N GLY A 16 14.04 3.72 -3.05
CA GLY A 16 14.16 5.02 -2.42
C GLY A 16 14.70 4.92 -0.99
N LYS A 17 15.45 5.93 -0.53
CA LYS A 17 16.10 5.87 0.80
C LYS A 17 15.16 6.18 1.96
N GLU A 18 14.15 7.01 1.74
CA GLU A 18 13.28 7.53 2.80
C GLU A 18 11.85 7.69 2.28
N LEU A 19 10.89 7.59 3.20
CA LEU A 19 9.51 8.04 2.98
C LEU A 19 9.49 9.56 2.79
N PRO A 20 8.41 10.12 2.21
CA PRO A 20 8.19 11.56 2.28
C PRO A 20 8.29 12.03 3.74
N ALA A 21 8.91 13.20 3.97
CA ALA A 21 9.12 13.77 5.31
C ALA A 21 7.82 13.95 6.14
N ASP A 22 6.68 13.85 5.47
CA ASP A 22 5.35 14.09 6.01
C ASP A 22 4.66 12.79 6.48
N ILE A 23 5.32 11.62 6.36
CA ILE A 23 4.76 10.30 6.70
C ILE A 23 5.70 9.56 7.64
N ASP A 24 5.22 9.18 8.83
CA ASP A 24 5.93 8.21 9.68
C ASP A 24 5.65 6.74 9.27
N ALA A 25 6.42 5.80 9.81
CA ALA A 25 6.28 4.39 9.43
C ALA A 25 4.90 3.78 9.75
N GLY A 26 4.16 4.32 10.72
CA GLY A 26 2.79 3.92 11.05
C GLY A 26 1.79 4.46 10.02
N GLN A 27 1.94 5.73 9.65
CA GLN A 27 1.09 6.43 8.67
C GLN A 27 1.29 5.93 7.24
N ARG A 28 2.44 5.30 6.93
CA ARG A 28 2.70 4.72 5.60
C ARG A 28 1.61 3.72 5.19
N ILE A 29 1.19 2.84 6.09
CA ILE A 29 0.17 1.84 5.74
C ILE A 29 -1.18 2.49 5.54
N GLU A 30 -1.54 3.50 6.34
CA GLU A 30 -2.78 4.26 6.18
C GLU A 30 -2.81 4.97 4.82
N ALA A 31 -1.71 5.64 4.44
CA ALA A 31 -1.60 6.33 3.16
C ALA A 31 -1.62 5.36 1.97
N ALA A 32 -0.92 4.22 2.06
CA ALA A 32 -0.92 3.19 1.02
C ALA A 32 -2.28 2.50 0.87
N ALA A 33 -2.98 2.24 1.99
CA ALA A 33 -4.30 1.64 2.00
C ALA A 33 -5.34 2.59 1.39
N ALA A 34 -5.34 3.85 1.82
CA ALA A 34 -6.24 4.87 1.30
C ALA A 34 -6.07 5.08 -0.22
N GLU A 35 -4.83 5.03 -0.73
CA GLU A 35 -4.55 5.12 -2.17
C GLU A 35 -5.23 4.01 -2.98
N LEU A 36 -5.44 2.83 -2.39
CA LEU A 36 -6.09 1.68 -3.01
C LEU A 36 -7.55 1.50 -2.54
N GLY A 37 -8.09 2.47 -1.81
CA GLY A 37 -9.47 2.46 -1.32
C GLY A 37 -9.73 1.52 -0.14
N PHE A 38 -8.69 1.13 0.60
CA PHE A 38 -8.82 0.36 1.84
C PHE A 38 -8.80 1.29 3.06
N ASP A 39 -9.63 0.94 4.05
CA ASP A 39 -9.55 1.46 5.40
C ASP A 39 -8.60 0.59 6.26
N VAL A 40 -8.05 1.17 7.32
CA VAL A 40 -7.10 0.51 8.23
C VAL A 40 -7.61 0.55 9.67
N GLN A 41 -7.54 -0.59 10.36
CA GLN A 41 -7.75 -0.69 11.80
C GLN A 41 -6.50 -1.27 12.48
N HIS A 42 -6.02 -0.57 13.50
CA HIS A 42 -4.89 -0.99 14.32
C HIS A 42 -5.36 -1.49 15.69
N GLU A 43 -4.92 -2.69 16.06
CA GLU A 43 -5.13 -3.28 17.39
C GLU A 43 -3.76 -3.56 18.03
N PRO A 44 -3.17 -2.57 18.72
CA PRO A 44 -1.78 -2.64 19.18
C PRO A 44 -1.56 -3.71 20.24
N ASP A 45 -2.54 -3.91 21.14
CA ASP A 45 -2.48 -4.92 22.20
C ASP A 45 -2.43 -6.35 21.64
N GLU A 46 -3.12 -6.57 20.51
CA GLU A 46 -3.16 -7.85 19.81
C GLU A 46 -2.06 -7.97 18.74
N GLN A 47 -1.26 -6.93 18.56
CA GLN A 47 -0.32 -6.80 17.43
C GLN A 47 -0.99 -7.12 16.10
N LEU A 48 -2.19 -6.57 15.88
CA LEU A 48 -3.01 -6.83 14.71
C LEU A 48 -3.19 -5.54 13.89
N LEU A 49 -3.12 -5.68 12.58
CA LEU A 49 -3.47 -4.68 11.59
C LEU A 49 -4.48 -5.29 10.64
N ILE A 50 -5.59 -4.60 10.43
CA ILE A 50 -6.70 -5.04 9.59
C ILE A 50 -6.85 -4.06 8.43
N LEU A 51 -6.90 -4.59 7.20
CA LEU A 51 -7.29 -3.85 6.00
C LEU A 51 -8.68 -4.30 5.56
N PHE A 52 -9.55 -3.37 5.22
CA PHE A 52 -10.91 -3.67 4.78
C PHE A 52 -11.43 -2.62 3.82
N ARG A 53 -12.42 -2.99 3.00
CA ARG A 53 -13.22 -2.07 2.20
C ARG A 53 -14.64 -2.62 2.07
N LEU A 54 -15.60 -1.76 1.73
CA LEU A 54 -17.00 -2.16 1.62
C LEU A 54 -17.15 -3.31 0.60
N ASP A 55 -17.97 -4.31 0.96
CA ASP A 55 -18.31 -5.47 0.14
C ASP A 55 -17.16 -6.43 -0.24
N GLU A 56 -16.02 -6.34 0.46
CA GLU A 56 -14.88 -7.25 0.26
C GLU A 56 -14.42 -7.95 1.53
N GLU A 57 -13.60 -8.99 1.35
CA GLU A 57 -13.02 -9.74 2.46
C GLU A 57 -12.07 -8.85 3.28
N THR A 58 -12.15 -8.99 4.59
CA THR A 58 -11.22 -8.35 5.51
C THR A 58 -9.89 -9.09 5.55
N HIS A 59 -8.77 -8.35 5.49
CA HIS A 59 -7.43 -8.91 5.53
C HIS A 59 -6.72 -8.56 6.84
N SER A 60 -6.41 -9.59 7.64
CA SER A 60 -5.81 -9.46 8.97
C SER A 60 -4.34 -9.87 8.98
N PHE A 61 -3.48 -9.01 9.53
CA PHE A 61 -2.03 -9.20 9.62
C PHE A 61 -1.58 -9.16 11.08
N TYR A 62 -0.93 -10.22 11.53
CA TYR A 62 -0.54 -10.40 12.93
C TYR A 62 0.97 -10.25 13.17
N GLY A 63 1.32 -9.92 14.42
CA GLY A 63 2.68 -9.94 14.93
C GLY A 63 3.51 -8.71 14.57
N LYS A 64 4.82 -8.83 14.81
CA LYS A 64 5.78 -7.71 14.63
C LYS A 64 5.93 -7.23 13.18
N ASP A 65 5.67 -8.11 12.20
CA ASP A 65 5.87 -7.85 10.77
C ASP A 65 4.54 -7.51 10.06
N ARG A 66 3.46 -7.23 10.82
CA ARG A 66 2.11 -6.97 10.27
C ARG A 66 2.06 -5.85 9.24
N ALA A 67 2.81 -4.77 9.45
CA ALA A 67 2.87 -3.65 8.51
C ALA A 67 3.56 -4.06 7.20
N VAL A 68 4.61 -4.88 7.27
CA VAL A 68 5.28 -5.44 6.09
C VAL A 68 4.35 -6.36 5.32
N GLY A 69 3.60 -7.22 6.03
CA GLY A 69 2.57 -8.08 5.43
C GLY A 69 1.47 -7.28 4.72
N ALA A 70 0.94 -6.26 5.39
CA ALA A 70 -0.08 -5.36 4.84
C ALA A 70 0.41 -4.63 3.58
N LEU A 71 1.64 -4.11 3.60
CA LEU A 71 2.23 -3.44 2.42
C LEU A 71 2.39 -4.41 1.24
N ARG A 72 2.83 -5.65 1.48
CA ARG A 72 2.95 -6.67 0.44
C ARG A 72 1.60 -7.00 -0.20
N PHE A 73 0.56 -7.08 0.62
CA PHE A 73 -0.81 -7.26 0.14
C PHE A 73 -1.26 -6.09 -0.73
N LEU A 74 -1.14 -4.84 -0.25
CA LEU A 74 -1.52 -3.64 -1.01
C LEU A 74 -0.78 -3.56 -2.35
N ARG A 75 0.52 -3.87 -2.37
CA ARG A 75 1.28 -3.93 -3.63
C ARG A 75 0.80 -5.03 -4.57
N SER A 76 0.34 -6.16 -4.03
CA SER A 76 -0.24 -7.25 -4.84
C SER A 76 -1.59 -6.85 -5.42
N GLU A 77 -2.43 -6.13 -4.66
CA GLU A 77 -3.69 -5.54 -5.14
C GLU A 77 -3.44 -4.55 -6.27
N LEU A 78 -2.46 -3.64 -6.12
CA LEU A 78 -2.07 -2.72 -7.19
C LEU A 78 -1.67 -3.48 -8.46
N ALA A 79 -0.85 -4.53 -8.33
CA ALA A 79 -0.43 -5.35 -9.46
C ALA A 79 -1.61 -6.08 -10.13
N TYR A 80 -2.53 -6.61 -9.33
CA TYR A 80 -3.72 -7.30 -9.82
C TYR A 80 -4.63 -6.37 -10.61
N VAL A 81 -5.02 -5.22 -10.03
CA VAL A 81 -5.90 -4.26 -10.69
C VAL A 81 -5.23 -3.66 -11.92
N ALA A 82 -3.94 -3.34 -11.85
CA ALA A 82 -3.18 -2.87 -13.02
C ALA A 82 -3.11 -3.90 -14.16
N THR A 83 -3.21 -5.20 -13.86
CA THR A 83 -3.24 -6.26 -14.88
C THR A 83 -4.65 -6.45 -15.45
N MET A 84 -5.68 -6.38 -14.60
CA MET A 84 -7.08 -6.61 -15.00
C MET A 84 -7.72 -5.40 -15.68
N HIS A 85 -7.31 -4.19 -15.28
CA HIS A 85 -7.89 -2.92 -15.68
C HIS A 85 -6.80 -1.88 -16.04
N PRO A 86 -5.83 -2.20 -16.92
CA PRO A 86 -4.62 -1.42 -17.14
C PRO A 86 -4.86 0.03 -17.60
N ASP A 87 -5.88 0.23 -18.42
CA ASP A 87 -6.20 1.52 -19.06
C ASP A 87 -7.23 2.33 -18.27
N THR A 88 -7.80 1.79 -17.20
CA THR A 88 -8.75 2.51 -16.35
C THR A 88 -8.02 3.68 -15.68
N LEU A 89 -8.64 4.86 -15.76
CA LEU A 89 -8.14 6.06 -15.11
C LEU A 89 -8.54 6.07 -13.63
N ASP A 90 -7.63 6.58 -12.81
CA ASP A 90 -7.89 6.89 -11.41
C ASP A 90 -7.20 8.18 -10.97
N ASP A 91 -7.65 8.69 -9.82
CA ASP A 91 -7.19 9.91 -9.18
C ASP A 91 -6.11 9.60 -8.13
N TRP A 92 -4.88 9.43 -8.61
CA TRP A 92 -3.73 9.05 -7.78
C TRP A 92 -3.15 10.23 -6.99
N ASN A 93 -2.89 10.01 -5.70
CA ASN A 93 -2.13 10.91 -4.85
C ASN A 93 -0.65 10.50 -4.80
N LYS A 94 0.24 11.46 -5.02
CA LYS A 94 1.69 11.21 -5.00
C LYS A 94 2.18 10.61 -3.67
N THR A 95 1.65 11.07 -2.55
CA THR A 95 2.00 10.61 -1.20
C THR A 95 1.56 9.16 -0.98
N GLY A 96 0.36 8.80 -1.45
CA GLY A 96 -0.14 7.42 -1.41
C GLY A 96 0.68 6.48 -2.29
N LEU A 97 0.98 6.89 -3.53
CA LEU A 97 1.87 6.14 -4.43
C LEU A 97 3.27 5.94 -3.82
N MET A 98 3.87 6.98 -3.22
CA MET A 98 5.17 6.85 -2.56
C MET A 98 5.13 5.89 -1.37
N SER A 99 4.00 5.80 -0.67
CA SER A 99 3.83 4.89 0.47
C SER A 99 3.82 3.42 0.04
N LEU A 100 3.45 3.15 -1.22
CA LEU A 100 3.46 1.83 -1.84
C LEU A 100 4.85 1.40 -2.34
N CYS A 101 5.79 2.33 -2.57
CA CYS A 101 7.15 2.01 -3.00
C CYS A 101 7.92 1.23 -1.92
N LEU A 102 8.83 0.34 -2.31
CA LEU A 102 9.78 -0.29 -1.39
C LEU A 102 10.96 0.65 -1.13
N LEU A 103 11.36 0.77 0.13
CA LEU A 103 12.57 1.48 0.50
C LEU A 103 13.81 0.61 0.28
N ASP A 104 14.99 1.23 0.26
CA ASP A 104 16.26 0.52 0.14
C ASP A 104 16.41 -0.55 1.24
N GLY A 105 16.74 -1.77 0.83
CA GLY A 105 16.83 -2.95 1.69
C GLY A 105 15.49 -3.65 2.01
N GLU A 106 14.33 -3.06 1.70
CA GLU A 106 13.04 -3.75 1.80
C GLU A 106 12.90 -4.81 0.69
N LYS A 107 12.34 -5.97 1.05
CA LYS A 107 12.09 -7.07 0.12
C LYS A 107 10.65 -7.53 0.17
N LEU A 108 10.12 -7.87 -1.01
CA LEU A 108 8.89 -8.64 -1.16
C LEU A 108 9.06 -10.06 -0.61
#